data_AF-A0A2A4EPV3-F1
#
_entry.id   AF-A0A2A4EPV3-F1
#
_cell.length_a   1.000
_cell.length_b   1.000
_cell.length_c   1.000
_cell.angle_alpha   90.00
_cell.angle_beta   90.00
_cell.angle_gamma   90.00
#
_symmetry.space_group_name_H-M   'P 1'
#
loop_
_entity.id
_entity.type
_entity.pdbx_description
1 polymer ?
#
loop_
_entity_poly.entity_id
_entity_poly.type
_entity_poly.pdbx_seq_one_letter_code
_entity_poly.pdbx_strand_id
1 'polypeptide(L)'
;MRRSWTPNGVLALIACLLFTVLTTRCAEAQEGKPDSHPSAVHFDLPAQPLAQALQAFAHLTELVVLAPAPLLEGRTSAAVTGDFAPRDALEQMLVSTGLHAEFMGPDEAIIAMQPAEPAAPVADSAATSAVQPDDGIGANEEQRNYAGLLQARLTDALCAQPAAVPGNYRLIAQLRIDNRGAVVAVNMVASSGLASRDAVIVRAMRALKLDSAPPRDLPQPVTIWLRPVDSRVHIRCPQTGAGN
;
A
#
# COMPACT_ATOMS: atom_id res chain seq x y z
N MET A 1 82.24 -28.67 -22.92
CA MET A 1 82.07 -28.22 -21.51
C MET A 1 80.59 -28.26 -21.18
N ARG A 2 80.24 -29.07 -20.18
CA ARG A 2 78.87 -29.27 -19.68
C ARG A 2 78.47 -28.04 -18.86
N ARG A 3 77.37 -27.38 -19.21
CA ARG A 3 76.72 -26.37 -18.34
C ARG A 3 75.31 -26.85 -18.04
N SER A 4 75.18 -27.41 -16.85
CA SER A 4 73.93 -27.74 -16.17
C SER A 4 73.22 -26.46 -15.75
N TRP A 5 71.96 -26.29 -16.14
CA TRP A 5 71.04 -25.33 -15.55
C TRP A 5 69.80 -26.08 -15.05
N THR A 6 69.41 -25.73 -13.84
CA THR A 6 68.69 -26.52 -12.83
C THR A 6 67.16 -26.60 -13.06
N PRO A 7 66.49 -27.68 -12.59
CA PRO A 7 65.05 -27.95 -12.78
C PRO A 7 64.11 -27.16 -11.84
N ASN A 8 64.53 -25.98 -11.34
CA ASN A 8 63.82 -25.27 -10.28
C ASN A 8 62.59 -24.46 -10.75
N GLY A 9 62.35 -24.38 -12.07
CA GLY A 9 61.20 -23.64 -12.63
C GLY A 9 59.88 -24.41 -12.61
N VAL A 10 59.93 -25.75 -12.62
CA VAL A 10 58.72 -26.59 -12.71
C VAL A 10 58.04 -26.74 -11.34
N LEU A 11 58.82 -26.74 -10.25
CA LEU A 11 58.30 -26.82 -8.88
C LEU A 11 57.55 -25.56 -8.42
N ALA A 12 57.95 -24.38 -8.91
CA ALA A 12 57.27 -23.12 -8.56
C ALA A 12 55.88 -22.97 -9.22
N LEU A 13 55.70 -23.49 -10.44
CA LEU A 13 54.41 -23.46 -11.15
C LEU A 13 53.39 -24.46 -10.58
N ILE A 14 53.84 -25.62 -10.11
CA ILE A 14 52.96 -26.63 -9.48
C ILE A 14 52.47 -26.16 -8.10
N ALA A 15 53.30 -25.45 -7.34
CA ALA A 15 52.91 -24.90 -6.04
C ALA A 15 51.81 -23.80 -6.17
N CYS A 16 51.84 -23.00 -7.24
CA CYS A 16 50.85 -21.94 -7.47
C CYS A 16 49.49 -22.49 -7.96
N LEU A 17 49.50 -23.59 -8.72
CA LEU A 17 48.29 -24.30 -9.19
C LEU A 17 47.63 -25.16 -8.09
N LEU A 18 48.38 -25.68 -7.12
CA LEU A 18 47.80 -26.42 -5.99
C LEU A 18 47.21 -25.49 -4.91
N PHE A 19 47.73 -24.27 -4.75
CA PHE A 19 47.19 -23.29 -3.80
C PHE A 19 45.87 -22.67 -4.27
N THR A 20 45.60 -22.63 -5.58
CA THR A 20 44.36 -22.09 -6.16
C THR A 20 43.21 -23.10 -6.19
N VAL A 21 43.49 -24.40 -6.09
CA VAL A 21 42.47 -25.48 -6.11
C VAL A 21 41.98 -25.86 -4.70
N LEU A 22 42.73 -25.53 -3.64
CA LEU A 22 42.31 -25.82 -2.25
C LEU A 22 41.46 -24.72 -1.59
N THR A 23 41.41 -23.50 -2.14
CA THR A 23 40.54 -22.42 -1.62
C THR A 23 39.13 -22.41 -2.22
N THR A 24 38.84 -23.27 -3.20
CA THR A 24 37.56 -23.26 -3.95
C THR A 24 36.49 -24.22 -3.41
N ARG A 25 36.65 -24.75 -2.18
CA ARG A 25 35.79 -25.83 -1.64
C ARG A 25 35.12 -25.58 -0.29
N CYS A 26 35.14 -24.35 0.26
CA CYS A 26 34.25 -23.98 1.36
C CYS A 26 33.82 -22.50 1.25
N ALA A 27 32.51 -22.28 1.43
CA ALA A 27 31.82 -21.00 1.52
C ALA A 27 31.78 -20.22 0.19
N GLU A 28 30.64 -20.00 -0.46
CA GLU A 28 29.36 -19.61 0.14
C GLU A 28 28.24 -20.56 -0.35
N ALA A 29 27.61 -21.24 0.60
CA ALA A 29 26.18 -21.47 0.45
C ALA A 29 25.58 -20.07 0.30
N GLN A 30 25.03 -19.74 -0.86
CA GLN A 30 24.15 -18.58 -0.96
C GLN A 30 23.05 -18.80 0.06
N GLU A 31 23.17 -18.12 1.20
CA GLU A 31 22.05 -17.64 1.97
C GLU A 31 21.19 -16.87 0.96
N GLY A 32 20.30 -17.61 0.29
CA GLY A 32 18.99 -17.09 0.02
C GLY A 32 18.56 -16.54 1.36
N LYS A 33 18.61 -15.21 1.49
CA LYS A 33 17.97 -14.46 2.56
C LYS A 33 16.67 -15.20 2.78
N PRO A 34 16.48 -15.92 3.90
CA PRO A 34 15.22 -16.56 4.08
C PRO A 34 14.33 -15.35 4.30
N ASP A 35 13.55 -14.98 3.28
CA ASP A 35 12.23 -14.44 3.51
C ASP A 35 11.52 -15.55 4.31
N SER A 36 11.89 -15.61 5.59
CA SER A 36 11.36 -16.49 6.60
C SER A 36 9.98 -15.94 6.82
N HIS A 37 9.10 -16.19 5.86
CA HIS A 37 7.70 -16.22 6.15
C HIS A 37 7.58 -17.24 7.28
N PRO A 38 7.04 -16.83 8.44
CA PRO A 38 6.97 -17.69 9.60
C PRO A 38 6.43 -19.04 9.17
N SER A 39 7.14 -20.11 9.55
CA SER A 39 6.77 -21.48 9.19
C SER A 39 5.33 -21.73 9.57
N ALA A 40 4.60 -22.48 8.74
CA ALA A 40 3.19 -22.74 8.96
C ALA A 40 2.96 -23.25 10.40
N VAL A 41 2.08 -22.58 11.12
CA VAL A 41 1.66 -22.91 12.48
C VAL A 41 0.29 -23.57 12.38
N HIS A 42 0.08 -24.62 13.17
CA HIS A 42 -1.23 -25.25 13.27
C HIS A 42 -2.18 -24.37 14.09
N PHE A 43 -3.28 -23.93 13.47
CA PHE A 43 -4.33 -23.17 14.13
C PHE A 43 -5.57 -24.05 14.33
N ASP A 44 -6.19 -23.92 15.50
CA ASP A 44 -7.53 -24.43 15.79
C ASP A 44 -8.31 -23.34 16.54
N LEU A 45 -8.72 -22.32 15.78
CA LEU A 45 -9.45 -21.16 16.29
C LEU A 45 -10.88 -21.21 15.74
N PRO A 46 -11.88 -21.56 16.57
CA PRO A 46 -13.28 -21.58 16.13
C PRO A 46 -13.80 -20.15 15.88
N ALA A 47 -14.92 -20.04 15.18
CA ALA A 47 -15.63 -18.78 15.02
C ALA A 47 -16.13 -18.29 16.40
N GLN A 48 -15.58 -17.16 16.86
CA GLN A 48 -15.80 -16.65 18.21
C GLN A 48 -15.75 -15.11 18.22
N PRO A 49 -16.09 -14.44 19.34
CA PRO A 49 -15.96 -12.98 19.42
C PRO A 49 -14.57 -12.52 19.01
N LEU A 50 -14.50 -11.54 18.10
CA LEU A 50 -13.25 -11.18 17.45
C LEU A 50 -12.14 -10.79 18.44
N ALA A 51 -12.49 -10.09 19.52
CA ALA A 51 -11.55 -9.74 20.57
C ALA A 51 -10.89 -10.98 21.23
N GLN A 52 -11.64 -12.05 21.45
CA GLN A 52 -11.13 -13.30 22.03
C GLN A 52 -10.25 -14.05 21.02
N ALA A 53 -10.65 -14.06 19.75
CA ALA A 53 -9.88 -14.69 18.68
C ALA A 53 -8.51 -14.03 18.48
N LEU A 54 -8.45 -12.69 18.47
CA LEU A 54 -7.20 -11.94 18.33
C LEU A 54 -6.27 -12.14 19.53
N GLN A 55 -6.81 -12.25 20.74
CA GLN A 55 -6.01 -12.57 21.93
C GLN A 55 -5.40 -13.97 21.83
N ALA A 56 -6.20 -14.99 21.50
CA ALA A 56 -5.71 -16.36 21.33
C ALA A 56 -4.65 -16.46 20.22
N PHE A 57 -4.87 -15.74 19.11
CA PHE A 57 -3.92 -15.65 18.01
C PHE A 57 -2.59 -15.01 18.41
N ALA A 58 -2.62 -13.87 19.10
CA ALA A 58 -1.41 -13.19 19.57
C ALA A 58 -0.60 -14.09 20.53
N HIS A 59 -1.29 -14.88 21.36
CA HIS A 59 -0.64 -15.86 22.23
C HIS A 59 0.03 -17.02 21.48
N LEU A 60 -0.56 -17.49 20.38
CA LEU A 60 -0.02 -18.61 19.59
C LEU A 60 1.16 -18.20 18.70
N THR A 61 1.16 -16.95 18.23
CA THR A 61 2.09 -16.48 17.19
C THR A 61 3.15 -15.52 17.70
N GLU A 62 3.02 -15.06 18.95
CA GLU A 62 3.82 -13.99 19.56
C GLU A 62 3.76 -12.64 18.82
N LEU A 63 2.81 -12.49 17.88
CA LEU A 63 2.59 -11.26 17.14
C LEU A 63 1.89 -10.21 18.00
N VAL A 64 2.38 -8.97 17.90
CA VAL A 64 1.73 -7.81 18.51
C VAL A 64 0.64 -7.32 17.56
N VAL A 65 -0.62 -7.55 17.93
CA VAL A 65 -1.78 -7.11 17.14
C VAL A 65 -2.50 -5.97 17.85
N LEU A 66 -2.45 -4.77 17.27
CA LEU A 66 -3.16 -3.60 17.76
C LEU A 66 -4.54 -3.52 17.10
N ALA A 67 -5.59 -3.57 17.91
CA ALA A 67 -6.96 -3.48 17.42
C ALA A 67 -7.73 -2.37 18.17
N PRO A 68 -8.21 -1.32 17.47
CA PRO A 68 -9.08 -0.32 18.09
C PRO A 68 -10.38 -0.95 18.61
N ALA A 69 -10.70 -0.74 19.89
CA ALA A 69 -11.87 -1.32 20.55
C ALA A 69 -13.21 -1.13 19.77
N PRO A 70 -13.52 0.05 19.20
CA PRO A 70 -14.75 0.24 18.45
C PRO A 70 -14.89 -0.64 17.20
N LEU A 71 -13.78 -1.16 16.66
CA LEU A 71 -13.80 -2.07 15.52
C LEU A 71 -14.12 -3.52 15.93
N LEU A 72 -13.89 -3.89 17.19
CA LEU A 72 -14.08 -5.26 17.69
C LEU A 72 -15.50 -5.53 18.20
N GLU A 73 -16.21 -4.48 18.61
CA GLU A 73 -17.54 -4.59 19.22
C GLU A 73 -18.54 -5.28 18.28
N GLY A 74 -19.20 -6.33 18.79
CA GLY A 74 -20.25 -7.06 18.08
C GLY A 74 -19.77 -7.85 16.85
N ARG A 75 -18.46 -7.97 16.61
CA ARG A 75 -17.91 -8.74 15.48
C ARG A 75 -17.47 -10.14 15.90
N THR A 76 -17.65 -11.07 14.98
CA THR A 76 -17.28 -12.48 15.14
C THR A 76 -16.24 -12.85 14.09
N SER A 77 -15.16 -13.47 14.51
CA SER A 77 -14.12 -13.97 13.62
C SER A 77 -14.61 -15.16 12.79
N ALA A 78 -14.01 -15.37 11.64
CA ALA A 78 -14.13 -16.65 10.94
C ALA A 78 -13.33 -17.73 11.70
N ALA A 79 -13.70 -18.99 11.47
CA ALA A 79 -12.91 -20.12 11.96
C ALA A 79 -11.62 -20.25 11.13
N VAL A 80 -10.50 -20.48 11.83
CA VAL A 80 -9.19 -20.74 11.22
C VAL A 80 -8.71 -22.08 11.76
N THR A 81 -8.78 -23.10 10.91
CA THR A 81 -8.37 -24.46 11.27
C THR A 81 -7.45 -25.02 10.19
N GLY A 82 -6.25 -25.45 10.58
CA GLY A 82 -5.23 -25.98 9.68
C GLY A 82 -3.89 -25.27 9.81
N ASP A 83 -2.94 -25.66 8.98
CA ASP A 83 -1.59 -25.10 9.00
C ASP A 83 -1.52 -23.86 8.11
N PHE A 84 -1.27 -22.70 8.72
CA PHE A 84 -1.21 -21.42 8.03
C PHE A 84 0.03 -20.65 8.47
N ALA A 85 0.55 -19.78 7.60
CA ALA A 85 1.43 -18.74 8.10
C ALA A 85 0.61 -17.81 9.01
N PRO A 86 1.16 -17.32 10.13
CA PRO A 86 0.48 -16.36 11.02
C PRO A 86 -0.21 -15.20 10.28
N ARG A 87 0.41 -14.65 9.24
CA ARG A 87 -0.16 -13.56 8.44
C ARG A 87 -1.44 -13.99 7.72
N ASP A 88 -1.38 -15.11 7.02
CA ASP A 88 -2.51 -15.68 6.27
C ASP A 88 -3.65 -16.09 7.22
N ALA A 89 -3.30 -16.66 8.38
CA ALA A 89 -4.26 -17.01 9.43
C ALA A 89 -5.00 -15.78 9.97
N LEU A 90 -4.29 -14.66 10.18
CA LEU A 90 -4.90 -13.42 10.64
C LEU A 90 -5.85 -12.83 9.59
N GLU A 91 -5.47 -12.83 8.32
CA GLU A 91 -6.34 -12.38 7.23
C GLU A 91 -7.59 -13.27 7.10
N GLN A 92 -7.41 -14.59 7.16
CA GLN A 92 -8.52 -15.54 7.11
C GLN A 92 -9.50 -15.34 8.28
N MET A 93 -9.00 -15.04 9.48
CA MET A 93 -9.81 -14.75 10.66
C MET A 93 -10.71 -13.51 10.48
N LEU A 94 -10.24 -12.53 9.72
CA LEU A 94 -10.89 -11.23 9.54
C LEU A 94 -11.83 -11.17 8.33
N VAL A 95 -11.82 -12.17 7.45
CA VAL A 95 -12.57 -12.17 6.18
C VAL A 95 -14.07 -11.87 6.33
N SER A 96 -14.72 -12.40 7.37
CA SER A 96 -16.15 -12.20 7.64
C SER A 96 -16.45 -10.90 8.39
N THR A 97 -15.42 -10.18 8.82
CA THR A 97 -15.55 -9.01 9.69
C THR A 97 -15.53 -7.69 8.92
N GLY A 98 -15.12 -7.71 7.64
CA GLY A 98 -14.89 -6.48 6.87
C GLY A 98 -13.72 -5.64 7.39
N LEU A 99 -12.82 -6.27 8.15
CA LEU A 99 -11.58 -5.69 8.64
C LEU A 99 -10.40 -6.39 7.96
N HIS A 100 -9.23 -5.78 8.03
CA HIS A 100 -7.98 -6.33 7.53
C HIS A 100 -6.83 -5.98 8.46
N ALA A 101 -5.72 -6.70 8.33
CA ALA A 101 -4.51 -6.47 9.09
C ALA A 101 -3.49 -5.69 8.24
N GLU A 102 -3.07 -4.53 8.73
CA GLU A 102 -1.96 -3.76 8.19
C GLU A 102 -0.68 -4.11 8.97
N PHE A 103 0.30 -4.73 8.33
CA PHE A 103 1.55 -5.11 8.98
C PHE A 103 2.54 -3.96 8.99
N MET A 104 2.97 -3.53 10.17
CA MET A 104 3.94 -2.44 10.36
C MET A 104 5.39 -2.96 10.46
N GLY A 105 5.55 -4.27 10.69
CA GLY A 105 6.85 -4.94 10.80
C GLY A 105 6.71 -6.46 10.62
N PRO A 106 7.78 -7.23 10.90
CA PRO A 106 7.74 -8.68 10.86
C PRO A 106 6.75 -9.26 11.88
N ASP A 107 6.69 -8.67 13.08
CA ASP A 107 5.92 -9.20 14.21
C ASP A 107 4.81 -8.25 14.73
N GLU A 108 4.46 -7.22 13.97
CA GLU A 108 3.51 -6.17 14.37
C GLU A 108 2.44 -5.94 13.31
N ALA A 109 1.17 -5.91 13.73
CA ALA A 109 0.01 -5.69 12.88
C ALA A 109 -1.02 -4.75 13.53
N ILE A 110 -1.71 -3.94 12.71
CA ILE A 110 -2.80 -3.06 13.12
C ILE A 110 -4.09 -3.45 12.39
N ILE A 111 -5.20 -3.58 13.11
CA ILE A 111 -6.51 -3.89 12.51
C ILE A 111 -7.19 -2.61 12.01
N ALA A 112 -7.54 -2.60 10.73
CA ALA A 112 -8.20 -1.49 10.06
C ALA A 112 -9.42 -1.96 9.24
N MET A 113 -10.32 -1.04 8.88
CA MET A 113 -11.46 -1.38 8.02
C MET A 113 -10.99 -1.73 6.61
N GLN A 114 -11.48 -2.84 6.06
CA GLN A 114 -11.18 -3.23 4.67
C GLN A 114 -11.76 -2.18 3.72
N PRO A 115 -10.94 -1.56 2.85
CA PRO A 115 -11.45 -0.76 1.75
C PRO A 115 -12.30 -1.64 0.85
N ALA A 116 -13.51 -1.20 0.48
CA ALA A 116 -14.35 -1.91 -0.47
C ALA A 116 -13.60 -2.06 -1.80
N GLU A 117 -13.07 -3.25 -2.08
CA GLU A 117 -12.60 -3.59 -3.41
C GLU A 117 -13.82 -3.74 -4.33
N PRO A 118 -13.84 -3.10 -5.51
CA PRO A 118 -14.82 -3.41 -6.53
C PRO A 118 -14.58 -4.85 -6.98
N ALA A 119 -15.54 -5.73 -6.67
CA ALA A 119 -15.59 -7.06 -7.27
C ALA A 119 -15.48 -6.92 -8.80
N ALA A 120 -14.58 -7.69 -9.41
CA ALA A 120 -14.33 -7.67 -10.83
C ALA A 120 -15.65 -7.87 -11.62
N PRO A 121 -16.01 -6.97 -12.55
CA PRO A 121 -17.21 -7.16 -13.34
C PRO A 121 -16.94 -8.25 -14.38
N VAL A 122 -17.71 -9.34 -14.29
CA VAL A 122 -17.97 -10.21 -15.43
C VAL A 122 -18.52 -9.34 -16.56
N ALA A 123 -17.90 -9.45 -17.72
CA ALA A 123 -18.28 -8.72 -18.90
C ALA A 123 -19.71 -9.11 -19.30
N ASP A 124 -20.61 -8.13 -19.30
CA ASP A 124 -21.65 -8.10 -20.30
C ASP A 124 -21.81 -6.68 -20.85
N SER A 125 -21.72 -6.62 -22.17
CA SER A 125 -21.77 -5.40 -22.95
C SER A 125 -23.20 -4.91 -23.08
N ALA A 126 -23.44 -3.68 -22.66
CA ALA A 126 -24.38 -2.79 -23.35
C ALA A 126 -24.05 -1.34 -23.02
N ALA A 127 -23.45 -0.65 -23.99
CA ALA A 127 -23.38 0.79 -24.01
C ALA A 127 -24.77 1.38 -24.27
N THR A 128 -25.17 2.36 -23.47
CA THR A 128 -25.71 3.68 -23.90
C THR A 128 -26.61 4.27 -22.81
N SER A 129 -26.19 5.44 -22.33
CA SER A 129 -26.97 6.56 -21.80
C SER A 129 -28.18 6.27 -20.91
N ALA A 130 -28.07 6.66 -19.64
CA ALA A 130 -28.71 7.89 -19.16
C ALA A 130 -28.34 8.05 -17.69
N VAL A 131 -27.97 9.28 -17.32
CA VAL A 131 -28.19 9.76 -15.95
C VAL A 131 -29.69 9.60 -15.72
N GLN A 132 -30.08 8.56 -14.98
CA GLN A 132 -31.37 8.52 -14.34
C GLN A 132 -31.23 9.24 -13.00
N PRO A 133 -32.08 10.24 -12.72
CA PRO A 133 -32.20 10.78 -11.38
C PRO A 133 -32.91 9.71 -10.55
N ASP A 134 -32.12 8.93 -9.83
CA ASP A 134 -32.61 8.05 -8.78
C ASP A 134 -32.74 8.87 -7.48
N ASP A 135 -33.77 8.56 -6.71
CA ASP A 135 -34.37 9.43 -5.71
C ASP A 135 -33.37 9.95 -4.67
N GLY A 136 -33.40 11.27 -4.44
CA GLY A 136 -32.30 12.03 -3.89
C GLY A 136 -31.85 11.65 -2.48
N ILE A 137 -30.65 11.05 -2.37
CA ILE A 137 -29.59 11.38 -1.41
C ILE A 137 -28.24 11.13 -2.11
N GLY A 138 -27.74 12.10 -2.88
CA GLY A 138 -26.53 11.89 -3.67
C GLY A 138 -26.01 13.16 -4.32
N ALA A 139 -25.36 14.00 -3.52
CA ALA A 139 -24.73 15.28 -3.86
C ALA A 139 -25.68 16.39 -4.35
N ASN A 140 -26.01 17.29 -3.41
CA ASN A 140 -26.58 18.61 -3.70
C ASN A 140 -25.75 19.30 -4.81
N GLU A 141 -26.37 20.17 -5.61
CA GLU A 141 -25.67 20.89 -6.70
C GLU A 141 -24.43 21.63 -6.21
N GLU A 142 -24.52 22.21 -5.00
CA GLU A 142 -23.40 22.85 -4.30
C GLU A 142 -22.24 21.88 -4.02
N GLN A 143 -22.53 20.63 -3.65
CA GLN A 143 -21.53 19.60 -3.41
C GLN A 143 -20.85 19.15 -4.70
N ARG A 144 -21.59 19.05 -5.81
CA ARG A 144 -21.02 18.76 -7.14
C ARG A 144 -20.10 19.88 -7.61
N ASN A 145 -20.50 21.14 -7.41
CA ASN A 145 -19.68 22.30 -7.75
C ASN A 145 -18.40 22.35 -6.90
N TYR A 146 -18.52 22.08 -5.59
CA TYR A 146 -17.38 22.00 -4.69
C TYR A 146 -16.42 20.86 -5.05
N ALA A 147 -16.95 19.68 -5.40
CA ALA A 147 -16.15 18.55 -5.87
C ALA A 147 -15.37 18.89 -7.15
N GLY A 148 -16.00 19.59 -8.09
CA GLY A 148 -15.33 20.08 -9.30
C GLY A 148 -14.19 21.05 -9.00
N LEU A 149 -14.40 22.01 -8.08
CA LEU A 149 -13.35 22.92 -7.63
C LEU A 149 -12.18 22.18 -6.97
N LEU A 150 -12.48 21.26 -6.06
CA LEU A 150 -11.48 20.44 -5.37
C LEU A 150 -10.66 19.60 -6.36
N GLN A 151 -11.32 18.96 -7.32
CA GLN A 151 -10.65 18.17 -8.36
C GLN A 151 -9.73 19.03 -9.23
N ALA A 152 -10.18 20.22 -9.65
CA ALA A 152 -9.38 21.14 -10.44
C ALA A 152 -8.13 21.61 -9.67
N ARG A 153 -8.30 22.08 -8.43
CA ARG A 153 -7.18 22.55 -7.60
C ARG A 153 -6.19 21.46 -7.24
N LEU A 154 -6.67 20.25 -6.96
CA LEU A 154 -5.81 19.10 -6.74
C LEU A 154 -5.01 18.74 -8.01
N THR A 155 -5.66 18.75 -9.17
CA THR A 155 -5.00 18.50 -10.46
C THR A 155 -3.90 19.51 -10.71
N ASP A 156 -4.17 20.81 -10.53
CA ASP A 156 -3.18 21.89 -10.68
C ASP A 156 -1.97 21.67 -9.75
N ALA A 157 -2.22 21.38 -8.47
CA ALA A 157 -1.16 21.21 -7.48
C ALA A 157 -0.27 19.98 -7.73
N LEU A 158 -0.87 18.88 -8.18
CA LEU A 158 -0.13 17.66 -8.54
C LEU A 158 0.64 17.85 -9.85
N CYS A 159 0.05 18.52 -10.84
CA CYS A 159 0.70 18.81 -12.12
C CYS A 159 1.86 19.80 -12.01
N ALA A 160 1.86 20.69 -11.01
CA ALA A 160 2.98 21.60 -10.73
C ALA A 160 4.26 20.86 -10.29
N GLN A 161 4.17 19.59 -9.88
CA GLN A 161 5.29 18.80 -9.37
C GLN A 161 5.48 17.56 -10.24
N PRO A 162 6.55 17.47 -11.06
CA PRO A 162 6.75 16.36 -12.00
C PRO A 162 6.72 14.96 -11.34
N ALA A 163 7.21 14.85 -10.11
CA ALA A 163 7.23 13.60 -9.36
C ALA A 163 5.85 13.16 -8.81
N ALA A 164 4.87 14.05 -8.76
CA ALA A 164 3.52 13.81 -8.25
C ALA A 164 2.44 13.82 -9.33
N VAL A 165 2.82 13.93 -10.61
CA VAL A 165 1.89 13.84 -11.73
C VAL A 165 1.22 12.47 -11.72
N PRO A 166 -0.12 12.40 -11.61
CA PRO A 166 -0.86 11.15 -11.68
C PRO A 166 -0.50 10.35 -12.92
N GLY A 167 -0.15 9.09 -12.70
CA GLY A 167 0.39 8.21 -13.72
C GLY A 167 0.04 6.78 -13.38
N ASN A 168 1.05 5.91 -13.34
CA ASN A 168 0.85 4.46 -13.22
C ASN A 168 0.69 3.97 -11.77
N TYR A 169 0.32 4.85 -10.84
CA TYR A 169 0.25 4.55 -9.42
C TYR A 169 -1.15 4.80 -8.89
N ARG A 170 -1.48 4.07 -7.82
CA ARG A 170 -2.66 4.32 -6.99
C ARG A 170 -2.23 4.98 -5.69
N LEU A 171 -3.03 5.89 -5.16
CA LEU A 171 -2.82 6.47 -3.83
C LEU A 171 -4.17 6.85 -3.24
N ILE A 172 -4.34 6.61 -1.95
CA ILE A 172 -5.54 7.01 -1.21
C ILE A 172 -5.11 7.92 -0.07
N ALA A 173 -5.70 9.11 0.00
CA ALA A 173 -5.44 10.07 1.07
C ALA A 173 -6.76 10.67 1.57
N GLN A 174 -6.82 10.98 2.87
CA GLN A 174 -7.91 11.68 3.51
C GLN A 174 -7.49 13.11 3.84
N LEU A 175 -8.29 14.08 3.43
CA LEU A 175 -8.04 15.50 3.62
C LEU A 175 -9.03 16.07 4.63
N ARG A 176 -8.53 16.80 5.63
CA ARG A 176 -9.35 17.68 6.47
C ARG A 176 -9.22 19.11 5.97
N ILE A 177 -10.35 19.75 5.71
CA ILE A 177 -10.43 21.09 5.14
C ILE A 177 -11.08 22.00 6.18
N ASP A 178 -10.47 23.14 6.47
CA ASP A 178 -11.06 24.11 7.40
C ASP A 178 -12.22 24.90 6.77
N ASN A 179 -12.86 25.75 7.57
CA ASN A 179 -13.95 26.62 7.12
C ASN A 179 -13.51 27.72 6.14
N ARG A 180 -12.22 27.86 5.85
CA ARG A 180 -11.64 28.80 4.87
C ARG A 180 -11.18 28.09 3.60
N GLY A 181 -11.41 26.77 3.48
CA GLY A 181 -11.01 26.00 2.30
C GLY A 181 -9.53 25.59 2.30
N ALA A 182 -8.81 25.75 3.41
CA ALA A 182 -7.42 25.32 3.52
C ALA A 182 -7.32 23.88 4.02
N VAL A 183 -6.39 23.09 3.45
CA VAL A 183 -6.12 21.73 3.92
C VAL A 183 -5.29 21.78 5.20
N VAL A 184 -5.90 21.40 6.32
CA VAL A 184 -5.25 21.44 7.65
C VAL A 184 -4.62 20.12 8.06
N ALA A 185 -5.07 19.01 7.47
CA ALA A 185 -4.45 17.70 7.68
C ALA A 185 -4.59 16.82 6.44
N VAL A 186 -3.55 16.01 6.20
CA VAL A 186 -3.53 14.97 5.17
C VAL A 186 -3.10 13.68 5.85
N ASN A 187 -3.99 12.69 5.84
CA ASN A 187 -3.69 11.33 6.27
C ASN A 187 -3.54 10.44 5.03
N MET A 188 -2.42 9.74 4.91
CA MET A 188 -2.19 8.83 3.78
C MET A 188 -2.68 7.44 4.17
N VAL A 189 -3.66 6.94 3.42
CA VAL A 189 -4.31 5.63 3.67
C VAL A 189 -3.63 4.54 2.84
N ALA A 190 -3.22 4.86 1.60
CA ALA A 190 -2.47 3.94 0.75
C ALA A 190 -1.34 4.67 0.04
N SER A 191 -0.12 4.14 0.15
CA SER A 191 1.08 4.69 -0.49
C SER A 191 1.06 4.51 -2.01
N SER A 192 1.75 5.40 -2.73
CA SER A 192 2.01 5.23 -4.15
C SER A 192 3.02 4.11 -4.47
N GLY A 193 3.69 3.55 -3.46
CA GLY A 193 4.78 2.59 -3.60
C GLY A 193 6.17 3.22 -3.74
N LEU A 194 6.28 4.56 -3.62
CA LEU A 194 7.56 5.27 -3.62
C LEU A 194 7.54 6.44 -2.63
N ALA A 195 8.35 6.36 -1.58
CA ALA A 195 8.35 7.33 -0.48
C ALA A 195 8.68 8.77 -0.92
N SER A 196 9.57 8.95 -1.90
CA SER A 196 9.89 10.28 -2.43
C SER A 196 8.70 10.93 -3.13
N ARG A 197 7.91 10.15 -3.87
CA ARG A 197 6.67 10.60 -4.51
C ARG A 197 5.59 10.89 -3.48
N ASP A 198 5.42 10.03 -2.47
CA ASP A 198 4.45 10.25 -1.39
C ASP A 198 4.72 11.57 -0.65
N ALA A 199 5.98 11.86 -0.32
CA ALA A 199 6.35 13.12 0.34
C ALA A 199 6.01 14.36 -0.50
N VAL A 200 6.19 14.27 -1.82
CA VAL A 200 5.87 15.32 -2.80
C VAL A 200 4.35 15.50 -2.91
N ILE A 201 3.59 14.39 -3.01
CA ILE A 201 2.12 14.41 -3.07
C ILE A 201 1.52 14.99 -1.78
N VAL A 202 1.98 14.55 -0.61
CA VAL A 202 1.51 15.07 0.68
C VAL A 202 1.80 16.56 0.81
N ARG A 203 2.98 17.02 0.36
CA ARG A 203 3.32 18.45 0.34
C ARG A 203 2.41 19.23 -0.61
N ALA A 204 2.15 18.70 -1.80
CA ALA A 204 1.23 19.30 -2.77
C ALA A 204 -0.19 19.44 -2.18
N MET A 205 -0.72 18.37 -1.57
CA MET A 205 -2.05 18.36 -0.96
C MET A 205 -2.16 19.33 0.23
N ARG A 206 -1.13 19.43 1.08
CA ARG A 206 -1.13 20.38 2.22
C ARG A 206 -1.05 21.84 1.77
N ALA A 207 -0.44 22.11 0.63
CA ALA A 207 -0.38 23.45 0.06
C ALA A 207 -1.69 23.86 -0.64
N LEU A 208 -2.67 22.97 -0.77
CA LEU A 208 -3.95 23.28 -1.39
C LEU A 208 -4.72 24.30 -0.57
N LYS A 209 -5.17 25.33 -1.28
CA LYS A 209 -6.12 26.31 -0.81
C LYS A 209 -7.26 26.38 -1.81
N LEU A 210 -8.46 26.08 -1.34
CA LEU A 210 -9.68 26.18 -2.13
C LEU A 210 -10.19 27.61 -2.02
N ASP A 211 -10.66 28.16 -3.14
CA ASP A 211 -11.14 29.55 -3.20
C ASP A 211 -12.52 29.73 -2.56
N SER A 212 -13.15 28.62 -2.14
CA SER A 212 -14.41 28.60 -1.44
C SER A 212 -14.35 27.73 -0.19
N ALA A 213 -15.17 28.10 0.80
CA ALA A 213 -15.37 27.31 2.01
C ALA A 213 -16.10 25.99 1.68
N PRO A 214 -15.83 24.89 2.40
CA PRO A 214 -16.59 23.66 2.26
C PRO A 214 -18.07 23.86 2.59
N PRO A 215 -19.00 23.23 1.85
CA PRO A 215 -20.42 23.20 2.20
C PRO A 215 -20.62 22.64 3.61
N ARG A 216 -21.67 23.10 4.31
CA ARG A 216 -21.91 22.74 5.72
C ARG A 216 -22.15 21.25 5.94
N ASP A 217 -22.72 20.57 4.93
CA ASP A 217 -23.03 19.13 4.97
C ASP A 217 -21.97 18.27 4.28
N LEU A 218 -20.77 18.82 4.02
CA LEU A 218 -19.69 18.05 3.42
C LEU A 218 -19.12 17.04 4.46
N PRO A 219 -19.23 15.72 4.21
CA PRO A 219 -18.64 14.73 5.10
C PRO A 219 -17.11 14.90 5.12
N GLN A 220 -16.55 15.05 6.32
CA GLN A 220 -15.11 15.13 6.55
C GLN A 220 -14.60 13.93 7.36
N PRO A 221 -13.39 13.41 7.08
CA PRO A 221 -12.44 13.88 6.06
C PRO A 221 -12.83 13.46 4.63
N VAL A 222 -12.44 14.27 3.65
CA VAL A 222 -12.69 13.97 2.23
C VAL A 222 -11.67 12.96 1.75
N THR A 223 -12.12 11.81 1.25
CA THR A 223 -11.24 10.78 0.69
C THR A 223 -10.94 11.06 -0.77
N ILE A 224 -9.66 11.17 -1.09
CA ILE A 224 -9.11 11.34 -2.43
C ILE A 224 -8.50 10.02 -2.88
N TRP A 225 -8.96 9.55 -4.03
CA TRP A 225 -8.41 8.36 -4.67
C TRP A 225 -7.74 8.74 -6.00
N LEU A 226 -6.40 8.70 -6.01
CA LEU A 226 -5.64 8.79 -7.24
C LEU A 226 -5.64 7.41 -7.90
N ARG A 227 -6.25 7.35 -9.07
CA ARG A 227 -6.30 6.14 -9.89
C ARG A 227 -5.16 6.14 -10.90
N PRO A 228 -4.65 4.96 -11.27
CA PRO A 228 -3.77 4.84 -12.41
C PRO A 228 -4.43 5.42 -13.66
N VAL A 229 -3.70 6.24 -14.42
CA VAL A 229 -4.14 6.68 -15.74
C VAL A 229 -4.13 5.49 -16.68
N ASP A 230 -5.23 5.26 -17.37
CA ASP A 230 -5.37 4.21 -18.39
C ASP A 230 -5.77 4.84 -19.73
N SER A 231 -6.05 4.01 -20.72
CA SER A 231 -6.49 4.45 -22.05
C SER A 231 -7.86 5.15 -22.07
N ARG A 232 -8.60 5.18 -20.95
CA ARG A 232 -9.92 5.82 -20.81
C ARG A 232 -9.89 7.05 -19.91
N VAL A 233 -8.90 7.19 -19.03
CA VAL A 233 -8.75 8.32 -18.11
C VAL A 233 -7.39 8.98 -18.31
N HIS A 234 -7.38 10.10 -19.03
CA HIS A 234 -6.18 10.90 -19.23
C HIS A 234 -6.22 12.13 -18.32
N ILE A 235 -5.19 12.30 -17.50
CA ILE A 235 -5.01 13.58 -16.82
C ILE A 235 -4.43 14.59 -17.81
N ARG A 236 -5.13 15.70 -17.99
CA ARG A 236 -4.61 16.83 -18.77
C ARG A 236 -4.04 17.82 -17.80
N CYS A 237 -2.73 17.77 -17.59
CA CYS A 237 -2.06 18.84 -16.89
C CYS A 237 -2.19 20.13 -17.71
N PRO A 238 -2.60 21.25 -17.10
CA PRO A 238 -2.62 22.53 -17.80
C PRO A 238 -1.21 22.80 -18.32
N GLN A 239 -1.11 23.04 -19.63
CA GLN A 239 0.13 23.47 -20.26
C GLN A 239 0.47 24.81 -19.59
N THR A 240 1.46 24.82 -18.71
CA THR A 240 1.92 26.07 -18.10
C THR A 240 2.43 26.92 -19.25
N GLY A 241 1.66 27.93 -19.65
CA GLY A 241 2.13 28.92 -20.60
C GLY A 241 3.40 29.51 -20.02
N ALA A 242 4.53 29.21 -20.65
CA ALA A 242 5.73 30.02 -20.50
C ALA A 242 5.34 31.42 -20.98
N GLY A 243 4.99 32.29 -20.02
CA GLY A 243 4.80 33.70 -20.28
C GLY A 243 6.13 34.28 -20.73
N ASN A 244 6.22 34.62 -22.00
CA ASN A 244 7.07 35.68 -22.52
C ASN A 244 6.16 36.77 -23.09
#